data_AF-A0A6J4G269-F1
#
_entry.id   AF-A0A6J4G269-F1
#
_cell.length_a   1.000
_cell.length_b   1.000
_cell.length_c   1.000
_cell.angle_alpha   90.00
_cell.angle_beta   90.00
_cell.angle_gamma   90.00
#
_symmetry.space_group_name_H-M   'P 1'
#
loop_
_entity.id
_entity.type
_entity.pdbx_description
1 polymer ?
#
loop_
_entity_poly.entity_id
_entity_poly.type
_entity_poly.pdbx_seq_one_letter_code
_entity_poly.pdbx_strand_id
1 'polypeptide(L)'
;MALACARMATFAHRAKAFLVSTPTIRGLSRIEREYEASDQRRFFVPCPHCGEMQWLKFERLKWDKGQPGSVHYLCDSCDQPITESAKATMLAAGIWRATAVAEDPGTVGFHISALYSPPGWQSWESIARMWEAAQGNDDALRVFRNTVLGETWVESGEAPDWQRLYDRRETWTNGTVPAGGLFLTAGADVQKDRIEIDVWAWGRNLESWLVDHIVIDGGPEKAETWAALERVLGQTWQHANGAALKIARLAIDSGYESSAVYTWARRMGVGQVSPIKGVEGFNRSSPVSGPTYVDATEGGKKVRRGARLWTVAVSTFKTESVAALAGCGRPVEGAGYPRL
;
A
#
# COMPACT_ATOMS: atom_id res chain seq x y z
N MET A 1 -10.45 -10.49 -21.78
CA MET A 1 -10.49 -11.81 -21.08
C MET A 1 -11.86 -12.44 -21.19
N ALA A 2 -12.93 -11.81 -20.66
CA ALA A 2 -14.29 -12.37 -20.65
C ALA A 2 -14.80 -12.89 -22.02
N LEU A 3 -14.57 -12.14 -23.11
CA LEU A 3 -15.04 -12.54 -24.44
C LEU A 3 -14.32 -13.79 -25.01
N ALA A 4 -13.03 -13.98 -24.68
CA ALA A 4 -12.28 -15.15 -25.13
C ALA A 4 -12.70 -16.40 -24.35
N CYS A 5 -12.89 -16.28 -23.03
CA CYS A 5 -13.40 -17.38 -22.20
C CYS A 5 -14.83 -17.78 -22.59
N ALA A 6 -15.70 -16.81 -22.88
CA ALA A 6 -17.08 -17.09 -23.31
C ALA A 6 -17.14 -17.89 -24.62
N ARG A 7 -16.21 -17.65 -25.57
CA ARG A 7 -16.12 -18.41 -26.82
C ARG A 7 -15.63 -19.85 -26.64
N MET A 8 -15.05 -20.18 -25.50
CA MET A 8 -14.59 -21.54 -25.17
C MET A 8 -15.62 -22.37 -24.41
N ALA A 9 -16.78 -21.80 -24.05
CA ALA A 9 -17.82 -22.47 -23.26
C ALA A 9 -18.32 -23.79 -23.90
N THR A 10 -18.28 -23.89 -25.24
CA THR A 10 -18.67 -25.09 -25.99
C THR A 10 -17.69 -26.25 -25.88
N PHE A 11 -16.46 -26.01 -25.39
CA PHE A 11 -15.40 -27.02 -25.28
C PHE A 11 -15.27 -27.65 -23.88
N ALA A 12 -16.11 -27.21 -22.92
CA ALA A 12 -16.27 -27.77 -21.57
C ALA A 12 -14.94 -28.25 -20.95
N HIS A 13 -14.82 -29.56 -20.66
CA HIS A 13 -13.67 -30.18 -20.00
C HIS A 13 -12.34 -30.17 -20.78
N ARG A 14 -12.35 -29.76 -22.06
CA ARG A 14 -11.14 -29.67 -22.90
C ARG A 14 -10.63 -28.24 -23.07
N ALA A 15 -11.42 -27.25 -22.64
CA ALA A 15 -11.03 -25.86 -22.73
C ALA A 15 -9.80 -25.60 -21.85
N LYS A 16 -8.77 -24.97 -22.43
CA LYS A 16 -7.60 -24.48 -21.71
C LYS A 16 -7.40 -23.01 -22.09
N ALA A 17 -7.42 -22.13 -21.10
CA ALA A 17 -7.08 -20.73 -21.28
C ALA A 17 -5.64 -20.52 -20.83
N PHE A 18 -4.81 -19.91 -21.67
CA PHE A 18 -3.45 -19.52 -21.30
C PHE A 18 -3.35 -17.99 -21.30
N LEU A 19 -3.07 -17.43 -20.13
CA LEU A 19 -2.94 -15.99 -19.93
C LEU A 19 -1.45 -15.68 -19.75
N VAL A 20 -0.87 -14.95 -20.71
CA VAL A 20 0.53 -14.54 -20.68
C VAL A 20 0.57 -13.03 -20.81
N SER A 21 1.15 -12.37 -19.83
CA SER A 21 1.36 -10.93 -19.85
C SER A 21 2.46 -10.58 -18.86
N THR A 22 3.15 -9.47 -19.11
CA THR A 22 3.91 -8.79 -18.06
C THR A 22 2.93 -8.10 -17.10
N PRO A 23 3.18 -8.12 -15.79
CA PRO A 23 2.43 -7.30 -14.85
C PRO A 23 2.65 -5.81 -15.11
N THR A 24 1.70 -5.01 -14.66
CA THR A 24 1.74 -3.55 -14.81
C THR A 24 1.75 -2.89 -13.42
N ILE A 25 0.74 -2.10 -13.10
CA ILE A 25 0.60 -1.42 -11.82
C ILE A 25 -0.11 -2.35 -10.85
N ARG A 26 0.40 -2.45 -9.61
CA ARG A 26 -0.23 -3.25 -8.55
C ARG A 26 -1.69 -2.82 -8.33
N GLY A 27 -2.60 -3.78 -8.24
CA GLY A 27 -4.04 -3.57 -8.06
C GLY A 27 -4.82 -3.24 -9.36
N LEU A 28 -4.15 -2.79 -10.42
CA LEU A 28 -4.77 -2.58 -11.75
C LEU A 28 -4.41 -3.69 -12.75
N SER A 29 -3.31 -4.40 -12.50
CA SER A 29 -2.78 -5.43 -13.36
C SER A 29 -3.71 -6.65 -13.41
N ARG A 30 -4.33 -6.89 -14.58
CA ARG A 30 -5.23 -8.04 -14.76
C ARG A 30 -4.53 -9.37 -14.51
N ILE A 31 -3.29 -9.52 -14.96
CA ILE A 31 -2.52 -10.76 -14.78
C ILE A 31 -2.10 -10.98 -13.31
N GLU A 32 -1.93 -9.89 -12.53
CA GLU A 32 -1.66 -10.00 -11.09
C GLU A 32 -2.85 -10.63 -10.38
N ARG A 33 -4.08 -10.14 -10.66
CA ARG A 33 -5.29 -10.71 -10.06
C ARG A 33 -5.47 -12.19 -10.36
N GLU A 34 -5.27 -12.61 -11.61
CA GLU A 34 -5.40 -14.04 -11.98
C GLU A 34 -4.27 -14.88 -11.37
N TYR A 35 -3.05 -14.33 -11.23
CA TYR A 35 -1.95 -15.00 -10.56
C TYR A 35 -2.19 -15.12 -9.04
N GLU A 36 -2.70 -14.08 -8.38
CA GLU A 36 -3.01 -14.09 -6.96
C GLU A 36 -4.08 -15.12 -6.60
N ALA A 37 -5.08 -15.32 -7.47
CA ALA A 37 -6.12 -16.35 -7.31
C ALA A 37 -5.64 -17.80 -7.53
N SER A 38 -4.42 -17.98 -8.03
CA SER A 38 -3.83 -19.29 -8.39
C SER A 38 -2.95 -19.89 -7.28
N ASP A 39 -2.29 -21.01 -7.56
CA ASP A 39 -1.29 -21.66 -6.68
C ASP A 39 0.11 -20.99 -6.70
N GLN A 40 0.26 -19.91 -7.47
CA GLN A 40 1.41 -18.99 -7.46
C GLN A 40 2.78 -19.69 -7.60
N ARG A 41 2.95 -20.56 -8.60
CA ARG A 41 4.19 -21.33 -8.71
C ARG A 41 5.40 -20.45 -9.02
N ARG A 42 6.49 -20.76 -8.31
CA ARG A 42 7.84 -20.23 -8.56
C ARG A 42 8.77 -21.34 -9.00
N PHE A 43 9.79 -20.99 -9.78
CA PHE A 43 10.81 -21.93 -10.23
C PHE A 43 11.96 -21.97 -9.21
N PHE A 44 12.06 -23.07 -8.48
CA PHE A 44 13.10 -23.25 -7.47
C PHE A 44 14.31 -23.92 -8.11
N VAL A 45 15.50 -23.42 -7.81
CA VAL A 45 16.78 -23.94 -8.27
C VAL A 45 17.66 -24.28 -7.06
N PRO A 46 18.48 -25.34 -7.12
CA PRO A 46 19.37 -25.71 -6.02
C PRO A 46 20.54 -24.73 -5.92
N CYS A 47 20.97 -24.43 -4.69
CA CYS A 47 22.25 -23.80 -4.46
C CYS A 47 23.39 -24.76 -4.84
N PRO A 48 24.40 -24.36 -5.64
CA PRO A 48 25.54 -25.22 -5.96
C PRO A 48 26.45 -25.51 -4.75
N HIS A 49 26.33 -24.72 -3.68
CA HIS A 49 27.16 -24.87 -2.47
C HIS A 49 26.50 -25.74 -1.40
N CYS A 50 25.23 -25.47 -1.07
CA CYS A 50 24.51 -26.18 0.01
C CYS A 50 23.38 -27.09 -0.47
N GLY A 51 23.01 -27.06 -1.75
CA GLY A 51 21.90 -27.86 -2.30
C GLY A 51 20.50 -27.35 -1.97
N GLU A 52 20.35 -26.34 -1.11
CA GLU A 52 19.05 -25.80 -0.72
C GLU A 52 18.28 -25.26 -1.92
N MET A 53 16.98 -25.56 -1.98
CA MET A 53 16.12 -25.20 -3.10
C MET A 53 15.51 -23.82 -2.85
N GLN A 54 15.83 -22.86 -3.72
CA GLN A 54 15.43 -21.46 -3.60
C GLN A 54 14.94 -20.92 -4.94
N TRP A 55 14.05 -19.94 -4.93
CA TRP A 55 13.78 -19.14 -6.13
C TRP A 55 14.63 -17.86 -6.08
N LEU A 56 15.15 -17.44 -7.22
CA LEU A 56 15.98 -16.26 -7.37
C LEU A 56 15.18 -14.97 -7.10
N LYS A 57 15.69 -14.16 -6.18
CA LYS A 57 15.17 -12.84 -5.80
C LYS A 57 16.15 -11.76 -6.23
N PHE A 58 15.66 -10.66 -6.79
CA PHE A 58 16.53 -9.60 -7.29
C PHE A 58 17.40 -8.98 -6.17
N GLU A 59 16.87 -8.90 -4.95
CA GLU A 59 17.57 -8.36 -3.78
C GLU A 59 18.82 -9.15 -3.39
N ARG A 60 18.89 -10.43 -3.78
CA ARG A 60 20.04 -11.31 -3.56
C ARG A 60 21.08 -11.23 -4.68
N LEU A 61 20.78 -10.56 -5.79
CA LEU A 61 21.75 -10.24 -6.83
C LEU A 61 22.58 -9.03 -6.37
N LYS A 62 23.88 -9.23 -6.15
CA LYS A 62 24.80 -8.23 -5.62
C LYS A 62 25.94 -7.97 -6.59
N TRP A 63 26.40 -6.73 -6.65
CA TRP A 63 27.56 -6.30 -7.42
C TRP A 63 28.13 -5.03 -6.77
N ASP A 64 29.37 -4.71 -7.09
CA ASP A 64 30.01 -3.48 -6.61
C ASP A 64 29.53 -2.30 -7.43
N LYS A 65 29.29 -1.17 -6.76
CA LYS A 65 28.73 0.03 -7.41
C LYS A 65 29.61 0.48 -8.58
N GLY A 66 29.03 0.57 -9.78
CA GLY A 66 29.74 0.96 -10.99
C GLY A 66 30.61 -0.14 -11.60
N GLN A 67 30.57 -1.36 -11.04
CA GLN A 67 31.19 -2.56 -11.61
C GLN A 67 30.16 -3.69 -11.78
N PRO A 68 29.22 -3.58 -12.74
CA PRO A 68 28.24 -4.64 -13.02
C PRO A 68 28.84 -6.01 -13.32
N GLY A 69 30.11 -6.07 -13.74
CA GLY A 69 30.84 -7.32 -13.99
C GLY A 69 31.16 -8.12 -12.71
N SER A 70 31.12 -7.52 -11.52
CA SER A 70 31.32 -8.25 -10.25
C SER A 70 30.05 -8.93 -9.73
N VAL A 71 29.02 -9.01 -10.58
CA VAL A 71 27.72 -9.55 -10.20
C VAL A 71 27.79 -11.01 -9.77
N HIS A 72 27.16 -11.29 -8.65
CA HIS A 72 26.99 -12.62 -8.09
C HIS A 72 25.65 -12.69 -7.35
N TYR A 73 25.10 -13.89 -7.26
CA TYR A 73 23.87 -14.14 -6.52
C TYR A 73 24.21 -14.73 -5.14
N LEU A 74 23.67 -14.18 -4.06
CA LEU A 74 23.86 -14.73 -2.72
C LEU A 74 22.78 -15.76 -2.39
N CYS A 75 23.17 -16.98 -2.00
CA CYS A 75 22.22 -18.01 -1.59
C CYS A 75 21.36 -17.58 -0.39
N ASP A 76 20.07 -17.89 -0.43
CA ASP A 76 19.12 -17.59 0.64
C ASP A 76 19.44 -18.27 1.99
N SER A 77 20.15 -19.41 1.97
CA SER A 77 20.43 -20.21 3.16
C SER A 77 21.87 -20.07 3.67
N CYS A 78 22.87 -20.15 2.80
CA CYS A 78 24.28 -20.17 3.21
C CYS A 78 25.04 -18.87 2.91
N ASP A 79 24.37 -17.88 2.29
CA ASP A 79 24.95 -16.58 1.88
C ASP A 79 26.21 -16.69 1.00
N GLN A 80 26.51 -17.87 0.44
CA GLN A 80 27.65 -18.05 -0.44
C GLN A 80 27.38 -17.42 -1.82
N PRO A 81 28.38 -16.76 -2.44
CA PRO A 81 28.25 -16.17 -3.75
C PRO A 81 28.18 -17.24 -4.84
N ILE A 82 27.19 -17.12 -5.70
CA ILE A 82 26.94 -17.96 -6.85
C ILE A 82 27.25 -17.12 -8.09
N THR A 83 28.16 -17.61 -8.92
CA THR A 83 28.51 -16.98 -10.20
C THR A 83 27.58 -17.46 -11.30
N GLU A 84 27.50 -16.68 -12.38
CA GLU A 84 26.62 -16.99 -13.50
C GLU A 84 26.98 -18.31 -14.22
N SER A 85 28.23 -18.79 -14.11
CA SER A 85 28.63 -20.09 -14.65
C SER A 85 27.87 -21.27 -14.04
N ALA A 86 27.44 -21.16 -12.77
CA ALA A 86 26.64 -22.18 -12.11
C ALA A 86 25.17 -22.19 -12.57
N LYS A 87 24.71 -21.11 -13.21
CA LYS A 87 23.30 -20.91 -13.60
C LYS A 87 22.77 -22.03 -14.50
N ALA A 88 23.57 -22.52 -15.45
CA ALA A 88 23.17 -23.59 -16.35
C ALA A 88 22.78 -24.87 -15.58
N THR A 89 23.63 -25.29 -14.64
CA THR A 89 23.41 -26.46 -13.79
C THR A 89 22.21 -26.26 -12.86
N MET A 90 22.09 -25.07 -12.28
CA MET A 90 20.97 -24.70 -11.40
C MET A 90 19.63 -24.77 -12.13
N LEU A 91 19.55 -24.22 -13.35
CA LEU A 91 18.33 -24.23 -14.16
C LEU A 91 17.94 -25.64 -14.60
N ALA A 92 18.92 -26.48 -14.95
CA ALA A 92 18.66 -27.87 -15.35
C ALA A 92 18.09 -28.72 -14.21
N ALA A 93 18.45 -28.43 -12.96
CA ALA A 93 17.94 -29.09 -11.76
C ALA A 93 16.74 -28.38 -11.12
N GLY A 94 16.20 -27.34 -11.76
CA GLY A 94 15.13 -26.54 -11.20
C GLY A 94 13.76 -27.21 -11.30
N ILE A 95 12.89 -26.92 -10.33
CA ILE A 95 11.52 -27.46 -10.26
C ILE A 95 10.51 -26.37 -9.91
N TRP A 96 9.35 -26.44 -10.53
CA TRP A 96 8.21 -25.58 -10.17
C TRP A 96 7.57 -26.06 -8.88
N ARG A 97 7.40 -25.17 -7.90
CA ARG A 97 6.67 -25.46 -6.66
C ARG A 97 5.60 -24.40 -6.43
N ALA A 98 4.41 -24.83 -6.02
CA ALA A 98 3.35 -23.94 -5.56
C ALA A 98 3.78 -23.23 -4.27
N THR A 99 3.51 -21.94 -4.19
CA THR A 99 3.77 -21.14 -2.97
C THR A 99 2.49 -20.67 -2.30
N ALA A 100 1.33 -20.91 -2.92
CA ALA A 100 0.01 -20.61 -2.38
C ALA A 100 -0.95 -21.78 -2.64
N VAL A 101 -2.08 -21.77 -1.92
CA VAL A 101 -3.22 -22.65 -2.20
C VAL A 101 -4.16 -21.87 -3.12
N ALA A 102 -4.45 -22.41 -4.30
CA ALA A 102 -5.37 -21.77 -5.24
C ALA A 102 -6.80 -21.73 -4.69
N GLU A 103 -7.53 -20.65 -4.98
CA GLU A 103 -8.96 -20.55 -4.68
C GLU A 103 -9.79 -21.51 -5.54
N ASP A 104 -9.37 -21.69 -6.80
CA ASP A 104 -9.92 -22.65 -7.74
C ASP A 104 -8.87 -23.74 -8.10
N PRO A 105 -9.17 -25.03 -7.87
CA PRO A 105 -8.27 -26.14 -8.23
C PRO A 105 -7.91 -26.22 -9.73
N GLY A 106 -8.72 -25.62 -10.60
CA GLY A 106 -8.46 -25.57 -12.05
C GLY A 106 -7.42 -24.52 -12.48
N THR A 107 -7.08 -23.58 -11.59
CA THR A 107 -6.25 -22.42 -11.92
C THR A 107 -4.82 -22.59 -11.40
N VAL A 108 -3.87 -22.66 -12.33
CA VAL A 108 -2.44 -22.80 -12.04
C VAL A 108 -1.70 -21.56 -12.54
N GLY A 109 -0.93 -20.93 -11.65
CA GLY A 109 -0.19 -19.71 -11.98
C GLY A 109 1.31 -19.93 -11.97
N PHE A 110 2.01 -19.23 -12.85
CA PHE A 110 3.46 -19.31 -12.98
C PHE A 110 4.04 -17.91 -13.02
N HIS A 111 5.12 -17.69 -12.28
CA HIS A 111 5.94 -16.48 -12.37
C HIS A 111 7.39 -16.83 -12.64
N ILE A 112 7.98 -16.13 -13.62
CA ILE A 112 9.41 -16.21 -13.91
C ILE A 112 9.95 -14.82 -14.22
N SER A 113 11.16 -14.55 -13.75
CA SER A 113 11.90 -13.31 -14.03
C SER A 113 13.05 -13.56 -15.00
N ALA A 114 13.64 -12.49 -15.53
CA ALA A 114 14.84 -12.55 -16.36
C ALA A 114 16.07 -13.12 -15.64
N LEU A 115 16.07 -13.21 -14.32
CA LEU A 115 17.15 -13.85 -13.54
C LEU A 115 17.39 -15.30 -13.96
N TYR A 116 16.36 -15.96 -14.49
CA TYR A 116 16.41 -17.34 -14.98
C TYR A 116 16.78 -17.46 -16.46
N SER A 117 17.10 -16.34 -17.13
CA SER A 117 17.46 -16.37 -18.55
C SER A 117 18.61 -17.34 -18.79
N PRO A 118 18.51 -18.25 -19.77
CA PRO A 118 19.57 -19.20 -20.08
C PRO A 118 20.91 -18.50 -20.42
N PRO A 119 22.06 -19.16 -20.23
CA PRO A 119 23.34 -18.67 -20.70
C PRO A 119 23.29 -18.33 -22.20
N GLY A 120 23.83 -17.16 -22.58
CA GLY A 120 23.78 -16.65 -23.96
C GLY A 120 22.56 -15.77 -24.27
N TRP A 121 21.61 -15.64 -23.35
CA TRP A 121 20.52 -14.66 -23.44
C TRP A 121 20.87 -13.46 -22.54
N GLN A 122 19.92 -13.00 -21.73
CA GLN A 122 20.16 -11.91 -20.79
C GLN A 122 21.03 -12.38 -19.61
N SER A 123 22.20 -11.78 -19.46
CA SER A 123 23.13 -12.10 -18.37
C SER A 123 22.77 -11.37 -17.06
N TRP A 124 23.26 -11.86 -15.93
CA TRP A 124 23.10 -11.13 -14.66
C TRP A 124 23.82 -9.79 -14.70
N GLU A 125 24.94 -9.70 -15.42
CA GLU A 125 25.65 -8.44 -15.65
C GLU A 125 24.79 -7.45 -16.44
N SER A 126 24.10 -7.93 -17.49
CA SER A 126 23.18 -7.09 -18.27
C SER A 126 22.02 -6.58 -17.40
N ILE A 127 21.50 -7.42 -16.50
CA ILE A 127 20.42 -7.02 -15.57
C ILE A 127 20.93 -5.95 -14.59
N ALA A 128 22.13 -6.12 -14.04
CA ALA A 128 22.76 -5.13 -13.17
C ALA A 128 22.98 -3.78 -13.90
N ARG A 129 23.47 -3.81 -15.14
CA ARG A 129 23.62 -2.60 -15.99
C ARG A 129 22.29 -1.89 -16.23
N MET A 130 21.24 -2.64 -16.56
CA MET A 130 19.90 -2.07 -16.78
C MET A 130 19.34 -1.43 -15.51
N TRP A 131 19.57 -2.06 -14.35
CA TRP A 131 19.17 -1.49 -13.06
C TRP A 131 19.92 -0.20 -12.75
N GLU A 132 21.25 -0.17 -12.94
CA GLU A 132 22.05 1.04 -12.73
C GLU A 132 21.63 2.17 -13.68
N ALA A 133 21.36 1.86 -14.94
CA ALA A 133 20.90 2.84 -15.92
C ALA A 133 19.49 3.38 -15.63
N ALA A 134 18.64 2.57 -14.98
CA ALA A 134 17.30 2.99 -14.57
C ALA A 134 17.31 3.84 -13.28
N GLN A 135 18.39 3.85 -12.51
CA GLN A 135 18.47 4.65 -11.28
C GLN A 135 18.25 6.14 -11.58
N GLY A 136 17.38 6.78 -10.79
CA GLY A 136 17.04 8.19 -10.95
C GLY A 136 15.96 8.48 -12.01
N ASN A 137 15.37 7.45 -12.63
CA ASN A 137 14.22 7.59 -13.53
C ASN A 137 13.14 6.55 -13.17
N ASP A 138 12.05 7.02 -12.57
CA ASP A 138 10.97 6.16 -12.07
C ASP A 138 10.24 5.41 -13.20
N ASP A 139 10.12 5.99 -14.38
CA ASP A 139 9.57 5.32 -15.56
C ASP A 139 10.47 4.17 -16.01
N ALA A 140 11.79 4.38 -16.02
CA ALA A 140 12.75 3.35 -16.35
C ALA A 140 12.77 2.23 -15.29
N LEU A 141 12.66 2.57 -14.01
CA LEU A 141 12.53 1.59 -12.92
C LEU A 141 11.25 0.78 -13.03
N ARG A 142 10.13 1.42 -13.38
CA ARG A 142 8.85 0.76 -13.64
C ARG A 142 8.97 -0.23 -14.78
N VAL A 143 9.55 0.19 -15.91
CA VAL A 143 9.77 -0.70 -17.06
C VAL A 143 10.68 -1.86 -16.65
N PHE A 144 11.76 -1.60 -15.92
CA PHE A 144 12.65 -2.65 -15.43
C PHE A 144 11.92 -3.67 -14.56
N ARG A 145 11.19 -3.25 -13.52
CA ARG A 145 10.47 -4.19 -12.64
C ARG A 145 9.44 -5.01 -13.40
N ASN A 146 8.66 -4.37 -14.26
CA ASN A 146 7.56 -5.03 -14.97
C ASN A 146 8.07 -6.03 -16.01
N THR A 147 9.13 -5.68 -16.75
CA THR A 147 9.61 -6.46 -17.90
C THR A 147 10.76 -7.41 -17.57
N VAL A 148 11.68 -7.01 -16.68
CA VAL A 148 12.85 -7.80 -16.29
C VAL A 148 12.52 -8.68 -15.09
N LEU A 149 11.90 -8.12 -14.05
CA LEU A 149 11.57 -8.90 -12.85
C LEU A 149 10.22 -9.64 -12.97
N GLY A 150 9.36 -9.19 -13.88
CA GLY A 150 7.99 -9.70 -13.98
C GLY A 150 7.20 -9.39 -12.71
N GLU A 151 7.50 -8.29 -12.02
CA GLU A 151 6.85 -7.89 -10.77
C GLU A 151 5.97 -6.67 -11.01
N THR A 152 4.88 -6.54 -10.27
CA THR A 152 4.06 -5.33 -10.33
C THR A 152 4.79 -4.14 -9.75
N TRP A 153 4.78 -3.04 -10.49
CA TRP A 153 5.21 -1.75 -9.98
C TRP A 153 4.17 -1.23 -9.00
N VAL A 154 4.62 -0.92 -7.80
CA VAL A 154 3.85 -0.06 -6.90
C VAL A 154 4.19 1.35 -7.33
N GLU A 155 3.20 2.07 -7.86
CA GLU A 155 3.36 3.51 -8.02
C GLU A 155 3.60 4.10 -6.62
N SER A 156 4.85 4.46 -6.36
CA SER A 156 5.16 5.59 -5.48
C SER A 156 4.40 6.73 -6.13
N GLY A 157 3.21 7.04 -5.61
CA GLY A 157 2.30 7.96 -6.30
C GLY A 157 3.04 9.22 -6.68
N GLU A 158 3.29 9.43 -7.97
CA GLU A 158 3.45 10.78 -8.46
C GLU A 158 2.14 11.44 -8.11
N ALA A 159 2.17 12.34 -7.13
CA ALA A 159 1.04 13.20 -6.86
C ALA A 159 0.60 13.76 -8.22
N PRO A 160 -0.70 13.67 -8.56
CA PRO A 160 -1.20 14.28 -9.78
C PRO A 160 -0.67 15.71 -9.85
N ASP A 161 -0.24 16.16 -11.04
CA ASP A 161 0.26 17.51 -11.24
C ASP A 161 -0.59 18.50 -10.43
N TRP A 162 0.04 19.15 -9.44
CA TRP A 162 -0.66 19.92 -8.42
C TRP A 162 -1.55 21.00 -9.05
N GLN A 163 -1.16 21.49 -10.22
CA GLN A 163 -1.92 22.47 -10.98
C GLN A 163 -3.27 21.92 -11.46
N ARG A 164 -3.33 20.63 -11.85
CA ARG A 164 -4.59 19.96 -12.24
C ARG A 164 -5.53 19.75 -11.06
N LEU A 165 -4.99 19.45 -9.88
CA LEU A 165 -5.80 19.35 -8.65
C LEU A 165 -6.30 20.73 -8.23
N TYR A 166 -5.44 21.75 -8.32
CA TYR A 166 -5.78 23.12 -8.00
C TYR A 166 -6.90 23.65 -8.89
N ASP A 167 -6.86 23.38 -10.20
CA ASP A 167 -7.91 23.81 -11.14
C ASP A 167 -9.25 23.07 -10.96
N ARG A 168 -9.22 21.87 -10.38
CA ARG A 168 -10.42 21.08 -10.02
C ARG A 168 -11.04 21.48 -8.68
N ARG A 169 -10.43 22.41 -7.94
CA ARG A 169 -10.94 22.79 -6.62
C ARG A 169 -12.36 23.35 -6.74
N GLU A 170 -13.26 22.83 -5.95
CA GLU A 170 -14.59 23.41 -5.79
C GLU A 170 -14.52 24.54 -4.76
N THR A 171 -15.30 25.60 -4.96
CA THR A 171 -15.44 26.65 -3.94
C THR A 171 -16.48 26.18 -2.94
N TRP A 172 -16.04 25.89 -1.71
CA TRP A 172 -16.89 25.39 -0.65
C TRP A 172 -16.90 26.33 0.55
N THR A 173 -18.04 26.42 1.24
CA THR A 173 -18.16 27.19 2.48
C THR A 173 -17.72 26.31 3.66
N ASN A 174 -16.60 26.66 4.28
CA ASN A 174 -16.10 25.96 5.47
C ASN A 174 -17.18 25.86 6.56
N GLY A 175 -17.19 24.73 7.27
CA GLY A 175 -18.11 24.46 8.38
C GLY A 175 -19.49 23.92 7.98
N THR A 176 -19.77 23.77 6.68
CA THR A 176 -21.03 23.17 6.19
C THR A 176 -20.77 21.78 5.60
N VAL A 177 -21.58 20.78 5.99
CA VAL A 177 -21.50 19.43 5.44
C VAL A 177 -22.29 19.36 4.12
N PRO A 178 -21.69 18.91 3.01
CA PRO A 178 -22.36 18.79 1.72
C PRO A 178 -23.51 17.78 1.75
N ALA A 179 -24.46 17.91 0.82
CA ALA A 179 -25.65 17.04 0.74
C ALA A 179 -25.33 15.54 0.57
N GLY A 180 -24.14 15.22 0.05
CA GLY A 180 -23.65 13.85 -0.07
C GLY A 180 -22.98 13.30 1.21
N GLY A 181 -22.67 14.15 2.18
CA GLY A 181 -21.98 13.79 3.42
C GLY A 181 -22.89 13.06 4.40
N LEU A 182 -22.69 11.76 4.58
CA LEU A 182 -23.52 10.91 5.41
C LEU A 182 -23.08 10.91 6.89
N PHE A 183 -21.77 11.00 7.14
CA PHE A 183 -21.21 11.03 8.48
C PHE A 183 -19.87 11.79 8.51
N LEU A 184 -19.45 12.20 9.71
CA LEU A 184 -18.21 12.95 9.92
C LEU A 184 -17.18 12.13 10.68
N THR A 185 -15.93 12.23 10.25
CA THR A 185 -14.77 11.76 10.99
C THR A 185 -13.77 12.89 11.15
N ALA A 186 -12.88 12.80 12.14
CA ALA A 186 -11.79 13.75 12.28
C ALA A 186 -10.44 13.04 12.38
N GLY A 187 -9.40 13.68 11.83
CA GLY A 187 -8.00 13.35 12.08
C GLY A 187 -7.38 14.45 12.93
N ALA A 188 -6.61 14.09 13.95
CA ALA A 188 -5.86 15.05 14.77
C ALA A 188 -4.36 14.70 14.75
N ASP A 189 -3.54 15.69 14.43
CA ASP A 189 -2.08 15.62 14.49
C ASP A 189 -1.56 16.49 15.64
N VAL A 190 -0.77 15.88 16.53
CA VAL A 190 -0.26 16.53 17.73
C VAL A 190 1.18 16.96 17.46
N GLN A 191 1.42 18.27 17.51
CA GLN A 191 2.74 18.85 17.33
C GLN A 191 3.23 19.52 18.62
N LYS A 192 4.46 20.05 18.59
CA LYS A 192 5.08 20.68 19.77
C LYS A 192 4.32 21.91 20.27
N ASP A 193 3.78 22.71 19.35
CA ASP A 193 3.20 24.02 19.62
C ASP A 193 1.70 24.12 19.30
N ARG A 194 1.12 23.10 18.65
CA ARG A 194 -0.29 23.10 18.22
C ARG A 194 -0.85 21.69 18.04
N ILE A 195 -2.17 21.61 17.98
CA ILE A 195 -2.91 20.43 17.51
C ILE A 195 -3.70 20.83 16.26
N GLU A 196 -3.42 20.19 15.14
CA GLU A 196 -4.16 20.38 13.88
C GLU A 196 -5.25 19.32 13.77
N ILE A 197 -6.45 19.74 13.38
CA ILE A 197 -7.62 18.86 13.28
C ILE A 197 -8.28 19.07 11.92
N ASP A 198 -8.39 17.98 11.17
CA ASP A 198 -9.14 17.96 9.91
C ASP A 198 -10.46 17.23 10.10
N VAL A 199 -11.57 17.90 9.78
CA VAL A 199 -12.91 17.32 9.81
C VAL A 199 -13.33 16.93 8.40
N TRP A 200 -13.57 15.64 8.20
CA TRP A 200 -13.93 15.04 6.92
C TRP A 200 -15.37 14.54 6.93
N ALA A 201 -16.12 14.86 5.87
CA ALA A 201 -17.39 14.25 5.57
C ALA A 201 -17.21 13.11 4.58
N TRP A 202 -17.94 12.02 4.79
CA TRP A 202 -17.90 10.83 3.93
C TRP A 202 -19.25 10.55 3.30
N GLY A 203 -19.23 10.33 1.99
CA GLY A 203 -20.38 10.00 1.18
C GLY A 203 -20.37 8.56 0.69
N ARG A 204 -21.13 8.31 -0.38
CA ARG A 204 -21.16 7.01 -1.04
C ARG A 204 -19.88 6.84 -1.88
N ASN A 205 -19.48 5.60 -2.13
CA ASN A 205 -18.31 5.28 -2.97
C ASN A 205 -16.98 5.90 -2.50
N LEU A 206 -16.83 6.17 -1.20
CA LEU A 206 -15.64 6.83 -0.62
C LEU A 206 -15.43 8.28 -1.05
N GLU A 207 -16.43 8.91 -1.67
CA GLU A 207 -16.44 10.36 -1.88
C GLU A 207 -16.30 11.06 -0.53
N SER A 208 -15.41 12.05 -0.46
CA SER A 208 -15.09 12.74 0.80
C SER A 208 -14.84 14.23 0.59
N TRP A 209 -15.16 15.01 1.63
CA TRP A 209 -15.00 16.46 1.62
C TRP A 209 -14.35 16.92 2.91
N LEU A 210 -13.34 17.79 2.79
CA LEU A 210 -12.80 18.52 3.93
C LEU A 210 -13.82 19.60 4.31
N VAL A 211 -14.47 19.42 5.45
CA VAL A 211 -15.51 20.32 5.96
C VAL A 211 -14.88 21.50 6.68
N ASP A 212 -13.84 21.22 7.48
CA ASP A 212 -13.20 22.23 8.31
C ASP A 212 -11.76 21.81 8.66
N HIS A 213 -10.90 22.80 8.83
CA HIS A 213 -9.53 22.64 9.32
C HIS A 213 -9.36 23.57 10.52
N ILE A 214 -9.13 22.98 11.69
CA ILE A 214 -9.08 23.68 12.97
C ILE A 214 -7.68 23.54 13.54
N VAL A 215 -7.04 24.67 13.82
CA VAL A 215 -5.75 24.72 14.51
C VAL A 215 -5.99 25.17 15.95
N ILE A 216 -5.58 24.34 16.91
CA ILE A 216 -5.60 24.67 18.32
C ILE A 216 -4.19 25.09 18.73
N ASP A 217 -4.02 26.36 19.06
CA ASP A 217 -2.75 26.88 19.57
C ASP A 217 -2.45 26.31 20.97
N GLY A 218 -1.22 25.81 21.14
CA GLY A 218 -0.71 25.24 22.37
C GLY A 218 -0.30 23.78 22.22
N GLY A 219 0.81 23.41 22.87
CA GLY A 219 1.33 22.05 22.85
C GLY A 219 0.59 21.07 23.77
N PRO A 220 0.88 19.77 23.65
CA PRO A 220 0.25 18.69 24.42
C PRO A 220 0.51 18.76 25.94
N GLU A 221 1.43 19.60 26.38
CA GLU A 221 1.68 19.84 27.81
C GLU A 221 0.57 20.67 28.49
N LYS A 222 -0.21 21.44 27.71
CA LYS A 222 -1.22 22.36 28.23
C LYS A 222 -2.58 21.68 28.35
N ALA A 223 -3.19 21.76 29.53
CA ALA A 223 -4.52 21.19 29.77
C ALA A 223 -5.61 21.89 28.94
N GLU A 224 -5.42 23.18 28.66
CA GLU A 224 -6.32 24.02 27.88
C GLU A 224 -6.42 23.54 26.43
N THR A 225 -5.31 23.06 25.85
CA THR A 225 -5.26 22.50 24.49
C THR A 225 -6.13 21.25 24.38
N TRP A 226 -6.05 20.34 25.36
CA TRP A 226 -6.90 19.15 25.40
C TRP A 226 -8.37 19.49 25.64
N ALA A 227 -8.67 20.47 26.49
CA ALA A 227 -10.04 20.95 26.70
C ALA A 227 -10.61 21.60 25.43
N ALA A 228 -9.78 22.25 24.62
CA ALA A 228 -10.18 22.78 23.33
C ALA A 228 -10.52 21.67 22.32
N LEU A 229 -9.70 20.61 22.27
CA LEU A 229 -9.96 19.44 21.43
C LEU A 229 -11.27 18.73 21.82
N GLU A 230 -11.59 18.67 23.12
CA GLU A 230 -12.88 18.14 23.61
C GLU A 230 -14.07 18.97 23.15
N ARG A 231 -13.94 20.31 23.12
CA ARG A 231 -14.99 21.18 22.58
C ARG A 231 -15.24 20.90 21.10
N VAL A 232 -14.20 20.64 20.31
CA VAL A 232 -14.34 20.27 18.90
C VAL A 232 -15.09 18.94 18.76
N LEU A 233 -14.78 17.92 19.57
CA LEU A 233 -15.53 16.65 19.55
C LEU A 233 -17.02 16.82 19.88
N GLY A 234 -17.37 17.78 20.74
CA GLY A 234 -18.74 18.09 21.12
C GLY A 234 -19.49 18.97 20.13
N GLN A 235 -18.79 19.61 19.20
CA GLN A 235 -19.35 20.54 18.22
C GLN A 235 -20.26 19.81 17.23
N THR A 236 -21.23 20.56 16.68
CA THR A 236 -22.09 20.09 15.59
C THR A 236 -21.87 20.92 14.34
N TRP A 237 -21.85 20.27 13.20
CA TRP A 237 -21.77 20.88 11.88
C TRP A 237 -23.12 20.83 11.19
N GLN A 238 -23.48 21.91 10.51
CA GLN A 238 -24.73 22.02 9.78
C GLN A 238 -24.60 21.28 8.44
N HIS A 239 -25.49 20.35 8.17
CA HIS A 239 -25.59 19.66 6.89
C HIS A 239 -26.48 20.45 5.94
N ALA A 240 -26.22 20.34 4.64
CA ALA A 240 -26.94 21.06 3.58
C ALA A 240 -28.46 20.82 3.56
N ASN A 241 -28.94 19.71 4.16
CA ASN A 241 -30.36 19.41 4.34
C ASN A 241 -30.97 19.96 5.65
N GLY A 242 -30.20 20.72 6.44
CA GLY A 242 -30.61 21.30 7.73
C GLY A 242 -30.40 20.39 8.96
N ALA A 243 -29.88 19.17 8.79
CA ALA A 243 -29.54 18.31 9.93
C ALA A 243 -28.22 18.75 10.60
N ALA A 244 -28.10 18.52 11.91
CA ALA A 244 -26.86 18.74 12.65
C ALA A 244 -26.10 17.42 12.82
N LEU A 245 -24.87 17.35 12.30
CA LEU A 245 -24.00 16.18 12.41
C LEU A 245 -22.90 16.41 13.45
N LYS A 246 -22.48 15.33 14.12
CA LYS A 246 -21.33 15.32 15.04
C LYS A 246 -20.21 14.45 14.48
N ILE A 247 -19.00 14.66 14.97
CA ILE A 247 -17.88 13.74 14.69
C ILE A 247 -18.20 12.37 15.30
N ALA A 248 -18.37 11.37 14.43
CA ALA A 248 -18.64 10.00 14.84
C ALA A 248 -17.38 9.31 15.38
N ARG A 249 -16.22 9.60 14.79
CA ARG A 249 -14.93 9.03 15.16
C ARG A 249 -13.81 10.03 14.94
N LEU A 250 -12.88 10.12 15.90
CA LEU A 250 -11.64 10.89 15.78
C LEU A 250 -10.45 9.94 15.89
N ALA A 251 -9.57 9.98 14.89
CA ALA A 251 -8.27 9.35 14.92
C ALA A 251 -7.23 10.38 15.34
N ILE A 252 -6.40 10.07 16.35
CA ILE A 252 -5.34 10.98 16.82
C ILE A 252 -3.99 10.31 16.68
N ASP A 253 -3.04 10.97 16.00
CA ASP A 253 -1.70 10.43 15.86
C ASP A 253 -0.97 10.42 17.21
N SER A 254 -0.28 9.32 17.48
CA SER A 254 0.51 9.10 18.69
C SER A 254 2.01 9.13 18.41
N GLY A 255 2.42 9.59 17.22
CA GLY A 255 3.83 9.76 16.84
C GLY A 255 4.61 10.72 17.73
N TYR A 256 3.95 11.72 18.31
CA TYR A 256 4.52 12.70 19.23
C TYR A 256 3.75 12.70 20.56
N GLU A 257 4.46 12.79 21.70
CA GLU A 257 3.89 12.80 23.06
C GLU A 257 2.84 11.70 23.32
N SER A 258 3.18 10.45 22.96
CA SER A 258 2.24 9.32 22.99
C SER A 258 1.57 9.11 24.35
N SER A 259 2.25 9.40 25.46
CA SER A 259 1.73 9.25 26.83
C SER A 259 0.56 10.20 27.13
N ALA A 260 0.65 11.45 26.67
CA ALA A 260 -0.40 12.46 26.80
C ALA A 260 -1.61 12.08 25.93
N VAL A 261 -1.37 11.70 24.68
CA VAL A 261 -2.39 11.21 23.73
C VAL A 261 -3.16 10.02 24.30
N TYR A 262 -2.46 9.02 24.84
CA TYR A 262 -3.09 7.84 25.44
C TYR A 262 -3.89 8.17 26.71
N THR A 263 -3.39 9.10 27.53
CA THR A 263 -4.11 9.53 28.74
C THR A 263 -5.39 10.26 28.39
N TRP A 264 -5.35 11.16 27.43
CA TRP A 264 -6.53 11.89 26.95
C TRP A 264 -7.53 10.96 26.25
N ALA A 265 -7.08 10.09 25.34
CA ALA A 265 -7.96 9.16 24.63
C ALA A 265 -8.70 8.19 25.55
N ARG A 266 -8.09 7.79 26.69
CA ARG A 266 -8.76 6.99 27.73
C ARG A 266 -9.93 7.73 28.36
N ARG A 267 -9.79 9.05 28.60
CA ARG A 267 -10.84 9.90 29.19
C ARG A 267 -12.04 10.04 28.26
N MET A 268 -11.80 10.17 26.95
CA MET A 268 -12.86 10.32 25.93
C MET A 268 -13.59 9.01 25.60
N GLY A 269 -12.95 7.87 25.85
CA GLY A 269 -13.54 6.56 25.65
C GLY A 269 -13.36 6.02 24.22
N VAL A 270 -13.35 4.69 24.14
CA VAL A 270 -12.99 3.93 22.93
C VAL A 270 -14.03 4.00 21.80
N GLY A 271 -15.20 4.58 22.07
CA GLY A 271 -16.29 4.71 21.11
C GLY A 271 -16.08 5.85 20.12
N GLN A 272 -15.47 6.95 20.57
CA GLN A 272 -15.34 8.18 19.79
C GLN A 272 -13.89 8.48 19.40
N VAL A 273 -12.90 8.19 20.26
CA VAL A 273 -11.49 8.50 19.99
C VAL A 273 -10.68 7.22 19.77
N SER A 274 -9.75 7.25 18.82
CA SER A 274 -8.88 6.12 18.48
C SER A 274 -7.44 6.61 18.26
N PRO A 275 -6.52 6.37 19.20
CA PRO A 275 -5.09 6.60 18.98
C PRO A 275 -4.58 5.73 17.82
N ILE A 276 -3.88 6.35 16.89
CA ILE A 276 -3.27 5.67 15.74
C ILE A 276 -1.76 5.85 15.77
N LYS A 277 -1.04 4.91 15.15
CA LYS A 277 0.37 5.04 14.85
C LYS A 277 0.62 4.62 13.42
N GLY A 278 1.20 5.53 12.64
CA GLY A 278 1.70 5.23 11.31
C GLY A 278 2.88 4.27 11.37
N VAL A 279 2.89 3.27 10.50
CA VAL A 279 4.04 2.38 10.30
C VAL A 279 4.36 2.27 8.82
N GLU A 280 5.65 2.17 8.54
CA GLU A 280 6.16 1.90 7.21
C GLU A 280 6.08 0.40 6.89
N GLY A 281 5.84 0.07 5.62
CA GLY A 281 5.89 -1.30 5.10
C GLY A 281 4.62 -1.71 4.35
N PHE A 282 4.80 -2.11 3.09
CA PHE A 282 3.75 -2.66 2.21
C PHE A 282 3.44 -4.15 2.47
N ASN A 283 4.23 -4.82 3.32
CA ASN A 283 4.17 -6.28 3.54
C ASN A 283 3.30 -6.69 4.74
N ARG A 284 2.22 -5.96 5.05
CA ARG A 284 1.29 -6.35 6.12
C ARG A 284 0.01 -6.95 5.54
N SER A 285 -0.42 -8.08 6.11
CA SER A 285 -1.66 -8.78 5.75
C SER A 285 -2.94 -7.99 6.02
N SER A 286 -2.87 -6.91 6.82
CA SER A 286 -3.98 -5.98 7.05
C SER A 286 -3.46 -4.53 7.10
N PRO A 287 -4.07 -3.58 6.35
CA PRO A 287 -3.68 -2.18 6.33
C PRO A 287 -3.97 -1.44 7.64
N VAL A 288 -4.92 -1.95 8.44
CA VAL A 288 -5.15 -1.50 9.83
C VAL A 288 -5.05 -2.70 10.75
N SER A 289 -4.19 -2.61 11.77
CA SER A 289 -3.96 -3.68 12.74
C SER A 289 -4.18 -3.17 14.16
N GLY A 290 -4.98 -3.88 14.96
CA GLY A 290 -5.26 -3.47 16.33
C GLY A 290 -6.66 -3.91 16.80
N PRO A 291 -7.07 -3.48 18.01
CA PRO A 291 -6.32 -2.62 18.92
C PRO A 291 -5.27 -3.39 19.75
N THR A 292 -4.06 -2.85 19.86
CA THR A 292 -3.06 -3.32 20.84
C THR A 292 -3.15 -2.47 22.11
N TYR A 293 -3.12 -3.11 23.27
CA TYR A 293 -3.06 -2.43 24.57
C TYR A 293 -1.63 -1.96 24.82
N VAL A 294 -1.43 -0.64 24.96
CA VAL A 294 -0.09 -0.04 25.10
C VAL A 294 0.37 0.04 26.56
N ASP A 295 -0.57 0.01 27.53
CA ASP A 295 -0.24 0.14 28.95
C ASP A 295 0.16 -1.21 29.58
N ALA A 296 1.36 -1.25 30.18
CA ALA A 296 1.83 -2.31 31.05
C ALA A 296 2.02 -1.77 32.48
N THR A 297 1.62 -2.52 33.51
CA THR A 297 1.98 -2.22 34.90
C THR A 297 3.49 -2.41 35.14
N GLU A 298 4.05 -1.90 36.24
CA GLU A 298 5.48 -2.10 36.62
C GLU A 298 5.90 -3.59 36.67
N GLY A 299 4.94 -4.53 36.74
CA GLY A 299 5.15 -5.97 36.63
C GLY A 299 4.84 -6.59 35.26
N GLY A 300 4.81 -5.79 34.18
CA GLY A 300 4.61 -6.26 32.79
C GLY A 300 3.19 -6.75 32.46
N LYS A 301 2.21 -6.64 33.37
CA LYS A 301 0.83 -7.07 33.10
C LYS A 301 0.08 -5.97 32.34
N LYS A 302 -0.50 -6.34 31.19
CA LYS A 302 -1.31 -5.44 30.36
C LYS A 302 -2.53 -4.94 31.16
N VAL A 303 -2.74 -3.62 31.18
CA VAL A 303 -3.87 -3.02 31.91
C VAL A 303 -5.18 -3.34 31.18
N ARG A 304 -6.15 -3.94 31.88
CA ARG A 304 -7.43 -4.44 31.33
C ARG A 304 -8.32 -3.34 30.70
N ARG A 305 -8.01 -2.06 30.94
CA ARG A 305 -8.63 -0.85 30.36
C ARG A 305 -7.59 0.09 29.70
N GLY A 306 -6.46 -0.43 29.26
CA GLY A 306 -5.38 0.37 28.67
C GLY A 306 -5.79 1.06 27.37
N ALA A 307 -5.04 2.10 26.99
CA ALA A 307 -5.24 2.77 25.70
C ALA A 307 -5.14 1.77 24.55
N ARG A 308 -6.10 1.85 23.62
CA ARG A 308 -6.22 0.97 22.45
C ARG A 308 -5.56 1.64 21.26
N LEU A 309 -4.35 1.21 20.93
CA LEU A 309 -3.62 1.72 19.78
C LEU A 309 -3.94 0.92 18.53
N TRP A 310 -4.21 1.65 17.44
CA TRP A 310 -4.34 1.09 16.12
C TRP A 310 -3.09 1.40 15.30
N THR A 311 -2.61 0.43 14.56
CA THR A 311 -1.46 0.58 13.70
C THR A 311 -1.94 0.67 12.26
N VAL A 312 -1.50 1.71 11.53
CA VAL A 312 -1.98 2.03 10.18
C VAL A 312 -0.82 1.96 9.20
N ALA A 313 -0.96 1.14 8.16
CA ALA A 313 -0.01 1.05 7.05
C ALA A 313 -0.17 2.28 6.15
N VAL A 314 0.62 3.32 6.44
CA VAL A 314 0.46 4.65 5.83
C VAL A 314 0.62 4.59 4.31
N SER A 315 1.54 3.75 3.84
CA SER A 315 1.84 3.63 2.42
C SER A 315 0.68 3.06 1.60
N THR A 316 -0.08 2.10 2.13
CA THR A 316 -1.27 1.54 1.47
C THR A 316 -2.34 2.61 1.26
N PHE A 317 -2.68 3.36 2.30
CA PHE A 317 -3.72 4.40 2.21
C PHE A 317 -3.31 5.57 1.32
N LYS A 318 -2.03 5.96 1.32
CA LYS A 318 -1.51 6.95 0.38
C LYS A 318 -1.68 6.49 -1.07
N THR A 319 -1.34 5.23 -1.37
CA THR A 319 -1.52 4.68 -2.71
C THR A 319 -2.99 4.65 -3.12
N GLU A 320 -3.91 4.25 -2.23
CA GLU A 320 -5.35 4.27 -2.52
C GLU A 320 -5.88 5.69 -2.79
N SER A 321 -5.48 6.67 -1.98
CA SER A 321 -5.86 8.08 -2.19
C SER A 321 -5.35 8.61 -3.53
N VAL A 322 -4.10 8.31 -3.89
CA VAL A 322 -3.55 8.71 -5.19
C VAL A 322 -4.26 8.00 -6.34
N ALA A 323 -4.55 6.70 -6.21
CA ALA A 323 -5.27 5.92 -7.22
C ALA A 323 -6.69 6.46 -7.46
N ALA A 324 -7.40 6.88 -6.40
CA ALA A 324 -8.71 7.52 -6.50
C ALA A 324 -8.64 8.85 -7.28
N LEU A 325 -7.59 9.65 -7.03
CA LEU A 325 -7.36 10.90 -7.76
C LEU A 325 -6.97 10.66 -9.23
N ALA A 326 -6.22 9.59 -9.52
CA ALA A 326 -5.74 9.24 -10.86
C ALA A 326 -6.80 8.59 -11.77
N GLY A 327 -7.81 7.90 -11.20
CA GLY A 327 -8.90 7.27 -11.94
C GLY A 327 -9.86 8.23 -12.66
N CYS A 328 -9.71 9.54 -12.45
CA CYS A 328 -10.51 10.57 -13.09
C CYS A 328 -9.98 10.89 -14.50
N GLY A 329 -10.48 10.17 -15.51
CA GLY A 329 -10.20 10.48 -16.91
C GLY A 329 -10.67 11.89 -17.33
N ARG A 330 -10.02 12.43 -18.37
CA ARG A 330 -10.34 13.72 -19.00
C ARG A 330 -11.84 13.78 -19.36
N PRO A 331 -12.59 14.85 -19.04
CA PRO A 331 -13.90 15.06 -19.64
C PRO A 331 -13.72 15.27 -21.15
N VAL A 332 -14.61 14.68 -21.94
CA VAL A 332 -14.82 15.09 -23.33
C VAL A 332 -15.20 16.58 -23.34
N GLU A 333 -14.63 17.36 -24.28
CA GLU A 333 -14.87 18.80 -24.40
C GLU A 333 -16.37 19.11 -24.28
N GLY A 334 -16.74 19.91 -23.28
CA GLY A 334 -18.12 20.30 -22.99
C GLY A 334 -18.84 19.53 -21.89
N ALA A 335 -18.27 18.45 -21.34
CA ALA A 335 -18.79 17.76 -20.16
C ALA A 335 -18.10 18.24 -18.88
N GLY A 336 -18.89 18.47 -17.82
CA GLY A 336 -18.36 18.74 -16.48
C GLY A 336 -17.52 17.56 -15.97
N TYR A 337 -16.53 17.85 -15.12
CA TYR A 337 -15.69 16.82 -14.52
C TYR A 337 -16.51 15.83 -13.68
N PRO A 338 -16.18 14.52 -13.69
CA PRO A 338 -16.77 13.58 -12.76
C PRO A 338 -16.44 14.00 -11.32
N ARG A 339 -17.45 13.93 -10.44
CA ARG A 339 -17.31 14.22 -9.01
C ARG A 339 -16.46 13.15 -8.33
N LEU A 340 -15.71 13.57 -7.32
CA LEU A 340 -14.79 12.73 -6.54
C LEU A 340 -15.54 11.70 -5.70
#